data_AF-A0A9W6FV09-F1
#
_entry.id   AF-A0A9W6FV09-F1
#
_cell.length_a   1.000
_cell.length_b   1.000
_cell.length_c   1.000
_cell.angle_alpha   90.00
_cell.angle_beta   90.00
_cell.angle_gamma   90.00
#
_symmetry.space_group_name_H-M   'P 1'
#
loop_
_entity.id
_entity.type
_entity.pdbx_description
1 polymer ?
#
loop_
_entity_poly.entity_id
_entity_poly.type
_entity_poly.pdbx_seq_one_letter_code
_entity_poly.pdbx_strand_id
1 'polypeptide(L)' 'MKFQCIRCQITWGEGNPEIEGYSHGLCKYCLKEALTPLYRNRQTKEGNFDCFGKACGFCDQYTCKYRDLCLSNI' A
#
# COMPACT_ATOMS: atom_id res chain seq x y z
N MET A 1 -21.96 -1.59 -9.39
CA MET A 1 -21.64 -0.90 -8.11
C MET A 1 -20.29 -0.22 -8.27
N LYS A 2 -20.05 0.91 -7.60
CA LYS A 2 -18.77 1.62 -7.70
C LYS A 2 -17.86 1.22 -6.55
N PHE A 3 -16.59 0.93 -6.85
CA PHE A 3 -15.57 0.76 -5.81
C PHE A 3 -15.11 2.15 -5.36
N GLN A 4 -15.58 2.55 -4.18
CA GLN A 4 -15.33 3.87 -3.63
C GLN A 4 -14.46 3.79 -2.37
N CYS A 5 -13.46 4.66 -2.29
CA CYS A 5 -12.62 4.79 -1.11
C CYS A 5 -13.42 5.34 0.06
N ILE A 6 -13.46 4.63 1.18
CA ILE A 6 -14.10 5.15 2.39
C ILE A 6 -13.40 6.40 2.98
N ARG A 7 -12.12 6.61 2.65
CA ARG A 7 -11.31 7.72 3.17
C ARG A 7 -11.32 8.95 2.26
N CYS A 8 -11.01 8.80 0.97
CA CYS A 8 -10.88 9.93 0.03
C CYS A 8 -12.00 10.02 -1.01
N GLN A 9 -13.00 9.13 -0.94
CA GLN A 9 -14.18 9.12 -1.81
C GLN A 9 -13.90 8.95 -3.31
N ILE A 10 -12.65 8.71 -3.73
CA ILE A 10 -12.32 8.39 -5.12
C ILE A 10 -13.02 7.09 -5.53
N THR A 11 -13.62 7.10 -6.71
CA THR A 11 -14.12 5.90 -7.38
C THR A 11 -13.03 5.40 -8.32
N TRP A 12 -12.56 4.17 -8.14
CA TRP A 12 -11.50 3.59 -8.98
C TRP A 12 -11.97 2.46 -9.89
N GLY A 13 -13.27 2.13 -9.86
CA GLY A 13 -13.83 1.12 -10.75
C GLY A 13 -15.32 0.94 -10.58
N GLU A 14 -15.90 0.26 -11.55
CA GLU A 14 -17.26 -0.26 -11.51
C GLU A 14 -17.17 -1.79 -11.51
N GLY A 15 -17.81 -2.43 -10.54
CA GLY A 15 -17.79 -3.88 -10.38
C GLY A 15 -19.19 -4.47 -10.33
N ASN A 16 -19.27 -5.77 -10.63
CA ASN A 16 -20.47 -6.58 -10.45
C ASN A 16 -20.45 -7.26 -9.06
N PRO A 17 -21.29 -6.81 -8.10
CA PRO A 17 -21.29 -7.33 -6.73
C PRO A 17 -21.50 -8.83 -6.63
N GLU A 18 -22.26 -9.43 -7.55
CA GLU A 18 -22.61 -10.85 -7.51
C GLU A 18 -21.43 -11.77 -7.85
N ILE A 19 -20.42 -11.23 -8.55
CA ILE A 19 -19.24 -11.98 -9.00
C ILE A 19 -18.01 -11.59 -8.19
N GLU A 20 -17.81 -10.29 -7.96
CA GLU A 20 -16.59 -9.74 -7.36
C GLU A 20 -16.73 -9.50 -5.85
N GLY A 21 -17.95 -9.57 -5.32
CA GLY A 21 -18.26 -9.20 -3.95
C GLY A 21 -18.30 -7.68 -3.72
N TYR A 22 -18.60 -7.30 -2.49
CA TYR A 22 -18.70 -5.90 -2.08
C TYR A 22 -17.35 -5.37 -1.59
N SER A 23 -16.72 -4.46 -2.34
CA SER A 23 -15.52 -3.74 -1.87
C SER A 23 -15.90 -2.38 -1.28
N HIS A 24 -15.83 -2.26 0.04
CA HIS A 24 -15.95 -1.00 0.80
C HIS A 24 -14.60 -0.59 1.42
N GLY A 25 -13.51 -0.77 0.66
CA GLY A 25 -12.14 -0.63 1.17
C GLY A 25 -11.52 0.76 0.99
N LEU A 26 -10.22 0.83 1.25
CA LEU A 26 -9.38 1.99 0.91
C LEU A 26 -8.87 1.86 -0.53
N CYS A 27 -8.76 2.99 -1.23
CA CYS A 27 -8.02 3.02 -2.50
C CYS A 27 -6.54 2.68 -2.24
N LYS A 28 -5.84 2.30 -3.30
CA LYS A 28 -4.40 1.94 -3.26
C LYS A 28 -3.55 2.95 -2.48
N TYR A 29 -3.75 4.24 -2.73
CA TYR A 29 -3.03 5.32 -2.03
C TYR A 29 -3.38 5.41 -0.55
N CYS A 30 -4.66 5.44 -0.20
CA CYS A 30 -5.08 5.51 1.19
C CYS A 30 -4.70 4.27 1.99
N LEU A 31 -4.70 3.09 1.35
CA LEU A 31 -4.22 1.84 1.93
C LEU A 31 -2.72 1.92 2.21
N LYS A 32 -1.92 2.38 1.23
CA LYS A 32 -0.47 2.58 1.38
C LYS A 32 -0.16 3.52 2.54
N GLU A 33 -0.83 4.66 2.63
CA GLU A 33 -0.67 5.58 3.75
C GLU A 33 -1.04 4.95 5.09
N ALA A 34 -2.18 4.26 5.18
CA ALA A 34 -2.64 3.63 6.41
C ALA A 34 -1.66 2.55 6.91
N LEU A 35 -1.06 1.78 5.99
CA LEU A 35 -0.12 0.71 6.32
C LEU A 35 1.33 1.21 6.52
N THR A 36 1.66 2.40 6.04
CA THR A 36 3.04 2.93 6.09
C THR A 36 3.60 2.99 7.51
N PRO A 37 2.91 3.56 8.52
CA PRO A 37 3.43 3.62 9.89
C PRO A 37 3.70 2.23 10.48
N LEU A 38 2.82 1.27 10.19
CA LEU A 38 2.94 -0.11 10.67
C LEU A 38 4.17 -0.80 10.08
N TYR A 39 4.40 -0.67 8.77
CA TYR A 39 5.57 -1.29 8.14
C TYR A 39 6.87 -0.58 8.48
N ARG A 40 6.86 0.75 8.64
CA ARG A 40 8.00 1.51 9.14
C ARG A 40 8.42 1.08 10.54
N ASN A 41 7.45 0.90 11.44
CA ASN A 41 7.72 0.40 12.79
C ASN A 41 8.33 -1.02 12.78
N ARG A 42 7.91 -1.88 11.85
CA ARG A 42 8.48 -3.22 11.69
C ARG A 42 9.88 -3.17 11.09
N GLN A 43 10.10 -2.35 10.06
CA GLN A 43 11.42 -2.15 9.46
C GLN A 43 12.47 -1.75 10.50
N THR A 44 12.17 -0.74 11.33
CA THR A 44 13.11 -0.26 12.33
C THR A 44 13.37 -1.30 13.42
N LYS A 45 12.36 -2.07 13.83
CA LYS A 45 12.52 -3.23 14.74
C LYS A 45 13.40 -4.34 14.15
N GLU A 46 13.45 -4.45 12.84
CA GLU A 46 14.29 -5.41 12.10
C GLU A 46 15.70 -4.86 11.80
N GLY A 47 16.02 -3.64 12.25
CA GLY A 47 17.31 -2.99 11.99
C GLY A 47 17.44 -2.37 10.60
N ASN A 48 16.35 -2.32 9.83
CA ASN A 48 16.30 -1.64 8.53
C ASN A 48 16.04 -0.14 8.70
N PHE A 49 16.32 0.64 7.65
CA PHE A 49 16.00 2.07 7.60
C PHE A 49 14.49 2.34 7.65
N ASP A 50 14.11 3.49 8.23
CA ASP A 50 12.74 4.01 8.27
C ASP A 50 12.31 4.60 6.90
N CYS A 51 12.25 3.73 5.88
CA CYS A 51 12.14 4.13 4.48
C CYS A 51 11.01 3.44 3.70
N PHE A 52 10.14 2.65 4.36
CA PHE A 52 9.04 1.97 3.68
C PHE A 52 8.25 2.91 2.79
N GLY A 53 8.06 2.48 1.53
CA GLY A 53 7.30 3.18 0.51
C GLY A 53 7.93 4.47 -0.02
N LYS A 54 9.21 4.77 0.29
CA LYS A 54 9.93 5.96 -0.18
C LYS A 54 10.90 5.72 -1.34
N ALA A 55 11.22 4.46 -1.67
CA ALA A 55 12.17 4.19 -2.74
C ALA A 55 11.60 4.63 -4.10
N CYS A 56 12.42 5.31 -4.90
CA CYS A 56 12.07 5.77 -6.25
C CYS A 56 12.99 5.09 -7.25
N GLY A 57 12.67 3.85 -7.62
CA GLY A 57 13.43 3.06 -8.61
C GLY A 57 14.76 2.49 -8.12
N PHE A 58 15.25 2.87 -6.94
CA PHE A 58 16.49 2.35 -6.36
C PHE A 58 16.40 2.18 -4.83
N CYS A 59 16.98 1.08 -4.32
CA CYS A 59 17.15 0.78 -2.90
C CYS A 59 18.33 -0.18 -2.71
N ASP A 60 19.27 0.22 -1.85
CA ASP A 60 20.52 -0.47 -1.51
C ASP A 60 20.38 -1.47 -0.35
N GLN A 61 19.21 -1.51 0.32
CA GLN A 61 18.90 -2.47 1.38
C GLN A 61 18.47 -3.82 0.79
N TYR A 62 19.38 -4.54 0.12
CA TYR A 62 19.09 -5.78 -0.61
C TYR A 62 18.48 -6.91 0.25
N THR A 63 18.72 -6.90 1.56
CA THR A 63 18.19 -7.89 2.51
C THR A 63 16.86 -7.46 3.16
N CYS A 64 16.40 -6.23 2.93
CA CYS A 64 15.15 -5.75 3.46
C CYS A 64 13.98 -6.42 2.74
N LYS A 65 13.17 -7.20 3.47
CA LYS A 65 12.01 -7.92 2.91
C LYS A 65 10.95 -7.01 2.27
N TYR A 66 10.98 -5.72 2.58
CA TYR A 66 10.07 -4.72 2.02
C TYR A 66 10.59 -4.09 0.72
N ARG A 67 11.83 -4.40 0.32
CA ARG A 67 12.50 -3.78 -0.84
C ARG A 67 11.65 -3.84 -2.10
N ASP A 68 11.09 -5.00 -2.42
CA ASP A 68 10.28 -5.16 -3.64
C ASP A 68 9.00 -4.33 -3.59
N LEU A 69 8.36 -4.22 -2.42
CA LEU A 69 7.20 -3.35 -2.23
C LEU A 69 7.58 -1.87 -2.36
N CYS A 70 8.75 -1.49 -1.85
CA CYS A 70 9.25 -0.12 -1.99
C CYS A 70 9.59 0.24 -3.44
N LEU A 71 10.08 -0.72 -4.23
CA LEU A 71 10.44 -0.52 -5.65
C LEU A 71 9.26 -0.70 -6.61
N SER A 72 8.20 -1.38 -6.17
CA SER A 72 6.98 -1.54 -6.97
C SER A 72 6.22 -0.22 -7.08
N ASN A 73 5.69 0.06 -8.27
CA ASN A 73 4.76 1.17 -8.51
C ASN A 73 3.37 0.87 -7.92
N ILE A 74 3.33 0.61 -6.61
CA ILE A 74 2.08 0.56 -5.83
C ILE A 74 1.63 2.00 -5.55
#